data_AF-A0A7C2YYS2-F1
#
_entry.id   AF-A0A7C2YYS2-F1
#
_cell.length_a   1.000
_cell.length_b   1.000
_cell.length_c   1.000
_cell.angle_alpha   90.00
_cell.angle_beta   90.00
_cell.angle_gamma   90.00
#
_symmetry.space_group_name_H-M   'P 1'
#
loop_
_entity.id
_entity.type
_entity.pdbx_description
1 polymer ?
#
loop_
_entity_poly.entity_id
_entity_poly.type
_entity_poly.pdbx_seq_one_letter_code
_entity_poly.pdbx_strand_id
1 'polypeptide(L)' 'MPFGNKYTGMAVTVLLGVLVAVAAAQQLPPSTNAPRVGDKAPDFTLPDTNGHLVKLSDLLKTADGKGQWVLLVFYRGYW' A
#
# COMPACT_ATOMS: atom_id res chain seq x y z
N MET A 1 -17.36 38.36 32.68
CA MET A 1 -16.08 38.35 31.91
C MET A 1 -16.35 37.71 30.53
N PRO A 2 -16.49 38.47 29.43
CA PRO A 2 -16.91 37.92 28.14
C PRO A 2 -15.74 37.88 27.15
N PHE A 3 -14.79 36.95 27.34
CA PHE A 3 -13.69 36.74 26.39
C PHE A 3 -13.65 35.34 25.77
N GLY A 4 -14.50 34.40 26.22
CA GLY A 4 -14.37 32.96 25.92
C GLY A 4 -14.88 32.47 24.57
N ASN A 5 -15.69 33.24 23.82
CA ASN A 5 -16.41 32.68 22.66
C ASN A 5 -15.63 32.79 21.33
N LYS A 6 -14.87 33.86 21.14
CA LYS A 6 -14.14 34.14 19.89
C LYS A 6 -12.92 33.24 19.67
N TYR A 7 -12.19 32.96 20.74
CA TYR A 7 -11.03 32.05 20.68
C TYR A 7 -11.46 30.60 20.54
N THR A 8 -12.59 30.22 21.15
CA THR A 8 -13.19 28.89 21.00
C THR A 8 -13.62 28.62 19.55
N GLY A 9 -14.25 29.59 18.89
CA GLY A 9 -14.61 29.48 17.47
C GLY A 9 -13.39 29.29 16.56
N MET A 10 -12.36 30.13 16.71
CA MET A 10 -11.11 29.99 15.94
C MET A 10 -10.42 28.66 16.19
N ALA A 11 -10.35 28.21 17.44
CA ALA A 11 -9.72 26.93 17.79
C ALA A 11 -10.43 25.75 17.12
N VAL A 12 -11.77 25.76 17.10
CA VAL A 12 -12.57 24.72 16.43
C VAL A 12 -12.33 24.73 14.92
N THR A 13 -12.28 25.90 14.28
CA THR A 13 -12.00 26.00 12.84
C THR A 13 -10.61 25.50 12.49
N VAL A 14 -9.58 25.86 13.26
CA VAL A 14 -8.21 25.37 13.06
C VAL A 14 -8.14 23.85 13.27
N LEU A 15 -8.77 23.33 14.32
CA LEU A 15 -8.79 21.89 14.59
C LEU A 15 -9.46 21.10 13.45
N LEU A 16 -10.61 21.57 12.96
CA LEU A 16 -11.30 20.97 11.82
C LEU A 16 -10.45 21.03 10.55
N GLY A 17 -9.80 22.16 10.28
CA GLY A 17 -8.90 22.32 9.14
C GLY A 17 -7.72 21.34 9.18
N VAL A 18 -7.11 21.16 10.35
CA VAL A 18 -6.03 20.18 10.55
C VAL A 18 -6.54 18.75 10.36
N LEU A 19 -7.70 18.41 10.92
CA LEU A 19 -8.31 17.09 10.75
C LEU A 19 -8.56 16.76 9.27
N VAL A 20 -9.10 17.71 8.50
CA VAL A 20 -9.34 17.54 7.07
C VAL A 20 -8.03 17.39 6.30
N ALA A 21 -7.02 18.20 6.59
CA ALA A 21 -5.72 18.11 5.93
C ALA A 21 -5.03 16.77 6.19
N VAL A 22 -5.09 16.26 7.43
CA VAL A 22 -4.53 14.95 7.78
C VAL A 22 -5.30 13.83 7.08
N ALA A 23 -6.63 13.88 7.06
CA ALA A 23 -7.45 12.87 6.38
C ALA A 23 -7.16 12.84 4.86
N ALA A 24 -6.99 14.00 4.23
CA ALA A 24 -6.63 14.10 2.82
C ALA A 24 -5.22 13.55 2.53
N ALA A 25 -4.25 13.84 3.40
CA ALA A 25 -2.87 13.35 3.24
C ALA A 25 -2.74 11.82 3.41
N GLN A 26 -3.70 11.16 4.07
CA GLN A 26 -3.70 9.72 4.31
C GLN A 26 -4.47 8.90 3.27
N GLN A 27 -5.00 9.53 2.21
CA GLN A 27 -5.71 8.80 1.17
C GLN A 27 -4.74 7.95 0.35
N LEU A 28 -4.78 6.63 0.58
CA LEU A 28 -4.11 5.65 -0.28
C LEU A 28 -5.03 5.31 -1.46
N PRO A 29 -4.47 5.14 -2.68
CA PRO A 29 -5.25 4.65 -3.80
C PRO A 29 -5.82 3.25 -3.47
N PRO A 30 -7.08 2.98 -3.82
CA PRO A 30 -7.71 1.70 -3.54
C PRO A 30 -7.07 0.57 -4.35
N SER A 31 -6.82 -0.57 -3.69
CA SER A 31 -6.27 -1.79 -4.30
C SER A 31 -7.33 -2.64 -4.99
N THR A 32 -8.16 -2.04 -5.84
CA THR A 32 -9.38 -2.67 -6.40
C THR A 32 -9.11 -3.98 -7.15
N ASN A 33 -7.92 -4.14 -7.73
CA ASN A 33 -7.51 -5.31 -8.52
C ASN A 33 -6.56 -6.26 -7.77
N ALA A 34 -6.40 -6.11 -6.46
CA ALA A 34 -5.55 -7.02 -5.69
C ALA A 34 -6.14 -8.45 -5.68
N PRO A 35 -5.32 -9.49 -5.94
CA PRO A 35 -5.76 -10.88 -5.84
C PRO A 35 -6.26 -11.20 -4.43
N ARG A 36 -7.32 -12.00 -4.34
CA ARG A 36 -7.89 -12.49 -3.07
C ARG A 36 -7.37 -13.89 -2.77
N VAL A 37 -7.59 -14.35 -1.54
CA VAL A 37 -7.26 -15.73 -1.17
C VAL A 37 -8.04 -16.71 -2.05
N GLY A 38 -7.33 -17.67 -2.64
CA GLY A 38 -7.90 -18.64 -3.58
C GLY A 38 -7.80 -18.22 -5.05
N ASP A 39 -7.60 -16.93 -5.34
CA ASP A 39 -7.35 -16.48 -6.71
C ASP A 39 -5.96 -16.92 -7.17
N LYS A 40 -5.85 -17.25 -8.46
CA LYS A 40 -4.54 -17.46 -9.08
C LYS A 40 -3.80 -16.11 -9.13
N ALA A 41 -2.61 -16.06 -8.54
CA ALA A 41 -1.75 -14.89 -8.64
C ALA A 41 -1.45 -14.55 -10.11
N PRO A 42 -1.58 -13.28 -10.54
CA PRO A 42 -1.17 -12.84 -11.87
C PRO A 42 0.31 -13.11 -12.08
N ASP A 43 0.65 -13.59 -13.27
CA ASP A 43 2.05 -13.80 -13.65
C ASP A 43 2.72 -12.46 -13.95
N PHE A 44 4.00 -12.33 -13.61
CA PHE A 44 4.79 -11.14 -13.86
C PHE A 44 6.25 -11.48 -14.09
N THR A 45 6.98 -10.55 -14.68
CA THR A 45 8.43 -10.62 -14.84
C THR A 45 9.04 -9.30 -14.40
N LEU A 46 9.96 -9.36 -13.43
CA LEU A 46 10.61 -8.19 -12.86
C LEU A 46 12.13 -8.42 -12.80
N PRO A 47 12.95 -7.37 -12.97
CA PRO A 47 14.39 -7.47 -12.73
C PRO A 47 14.67 -7.69 -11.23
N ASP A 48 15.63 -8.54 -10.92
CA ASP A 48 16.24 -8.64 -9.60
C ASP A 48 17.22 -7.48 -9.34
N THR A 49 17.92 -7.50 -8.20
CA THR A 49 18.91 -6.48 -7.83
C THR A 49 20.12 -6.40 -8.77
N ASN A 50 20.37 -7.44 -9.55
CA ASN A 50 21.45 -7.51 -10.54
C ASN A 50 20.95 -7.22 -11.96
N GLY A 51 19.66 -6.95 -12.14
CA GLY A 51 19.02 -6.73 -13.44
C GLY A 51 18.59 -7.99 -14.17
N HIS A 52 18.73 -9.18 -13.57
CA HIS A 52 18.25 -10.41 -14.18
C HIS A 52 16.73 -10.49 -14.11
N LEU A 53 16.09 -10.87 -15.22
CA LEU A 53 14.64 -11.02 -15.25
C LEU A 53 14.20 -12.29 -14.51
N VAL A 54 13.35 -12.11 -13.51
CA VAL A 54 12.74 -13.17 -12.71
C VAL A 54 11.25 -13.21 -12.99
N LYS A 55 10.74 -14.42 -13.30
CA LYS A 55 9.33 -14.65 -13.60
C LYS A 55 8.65 -15.47 -12.51
N LEU A 56 7.46 -15.05 -12.08
CA LEU A 56 6.72 -15.76 -11.02
C LEU A 56 6.48 -17.24 -11.39
N SER A 57 6.06 -17.51 -12.63
CA SER A 57 5.81 -18.88 -13.08
C SER A 57 7.01 -19.81 -12.97
N ASP A 58 8.22 -19.28 -13.04
CA ASP A 58 9.44 -20.09 -12.96
C ASP A 58 9.81 -20.38 -11.51
N LEU A 59 9.55 -19.45 -10.58
CA LEU A 59 9.72 -19.66 -9.13
C LEU A 59 8.73 -20.67 -8.54
N LEU A 60 7.56 -20.84 -9.17
CA LEU A 60 6.53 -21.78 -8.72
C LEU A 60 6.79 -23.22 -9.19
N LYS A 61 7.67 -23.42 -10.19
CA LYS A 61 8.08 -24.75 -10.67
C LYS A 61 9.17 -25.31 -9.76
N THR A 62 9.05 -26.57 -9.34
CA THR A 62 10.22 -27.34 -8.84
C THR A 62 10.67 -28.36 -9.87
N ALA A 63 11.91 -28.82 -9.74
CA ALA A 63 12.48 -29.90 -10.54
C ALA A 63 11.72 -31.25 -10.37
N ASP A 64 11.05 -31.46 -9.23
CA ASP A 64 10.39 -32.74 -8.87
C ASP A 64 8.86 -32.72 -9.03
N GLY A 65 8.31 -31.70 -9.70
CA GLY A 65 6.86 -31.60 -9.96
C GLY A 65 5.99 -31.22 -8.74
N LYS A 66 6.59 -30.84 -7.61
CA LYS A 66 5.89 -30.31 -6.43
C LYS A 66 5.76 -28.79 -6.52
N GLY A 67 4.62 -28.20 -6.15
CA GLY A 67 4.50 -26.73 -6.14
C GLY A 67 5.46 -26.09 -5.12
N GLN A 68 6.11 -24.99 -5.50
CA GLN A 68 6.88 -24.15 -4.57
C GLN A 68 6.00 -22.98 -4.10
N TRP A 69 6.16 -22.57 -2.84
CA TRP A 69 5.49 -21.37 -2.31
C TRP A 69 6.37 -20.15 -2.51
N VAL A 70 5.75 -19.03 -2.88
CA VAL A 70 6.44 -17.74 -3.09
C VAL A 70 5.75 -16.68 -2.24
N LEU A 71 6.53 -15.92 -1.45
CA LEU A 71 6.07 -14.78 -0.69
C LEU A 71 6.37 -13.49 -1.47
N LEU A 72 5.35 -12.71 -1.78
CA LEU A 72 5.50 -11.40 -2.42
C LEU A 72 5.41 -10.30 -1.37
N VAL A 73 6.41 -9.42 -1.33
CA VAL A 73 6.43 -8.24 -0.47
C VAL A 73 6.45 -7.01 -1.37
N PHE A 74 5.36 -6.23 -1.35
CA PHE A 74 5.29 -4.94 -2.06
C PHE A 74 5.79 -3.84 -1.14
N TYR A 75 6.86 -3.16 -1.55
CA TYR A 75 7.40 -2.02 -0.82
C TYR A 75 7.14 -0.71 -1.57
N ARG A 76 6.88 0.37 -0.82
CA ARG A 76 6.70 1.73 -1.34
C ARG A 76 7.96 2.54 -1.04
N GLY A 77 8.61 3.08 -2.07
CA GLY A 77 9.84 3.88 -1.95
C GLY A 77 11.10 3.08 -2.25
N TYR A 78 12.25 3.75 -2.23
CA TYR A 78 13.57 3.12 -2.33
C TYR A 78 14.09 2.78 -0.93
N TRP A 79 14.81 1.67 -0.81
CA TRP A 79 15.63 1.34 0.36
C TRP A 79 17.04 1.93 0.22
#